data_AF-A0A396HIF0-F1
#
_entry.id   AF-A0A396HIF0-F1
#
_cell.length_a   1.000
_cell.length_b   1.000
_cell.length_c   1.000
_cell.angle_alpha   90.00
_cell.angle_beta   90.00
_cell.angle_gamma   90.00
#
_symmetry.space_group_name_H-M   'P 1'
#
loop_
_entity.id
_entity.type
_entity.pdbx_description
1 polymer ?
#
loop_
_entity_poly.entity_id
_entity_poly.type
_entity_poly.pdbx_seq_one_letter_code
_entity_poly.pdbx_strand_id
1 'polypeptide(L)'
;MIMKLGSILLMVGALSVLFTLTYGSGVDYCLKEIVVDGSCKDHWPHGRDCTDEFINGVGSWTMAKDCQCQQLSSNKRRCQCCINCPDKANVLSDAFHVNVTHDRCSK
;
A
#
# COMPACT_ATOMS: atom_id res chain seq x y z
N MET A 1 19.83 -48.33 0.82
CA MET A 1 20.08 -46.93 1.23
C MET A 1 19.03 -45.94 0.70
N ILE A 2 17.82 -46.39 0.32
CA ILE A 2 16.80 -45.58 -0.36
C ILE A 2 15.87 -44.84 0.64
N MET A 3 15.66 -45.41 1.83
CA MET A 3 14.74 -44.88 2.86
C MET A 3 15.17 -43.53 3.47
N LYS A 4 16.48 -43.21 3.46
CA LYS A 4 17.01 -41.96 4.00
C LYS A 4 16.80 -40.75 3.08
N LEU A 5 16.77 -40.95 1.76
CA LEU A 5 16.52 -39.85 0.81
C LEU A 5 15.06 -39.41 0.78
N GLY A 6 14.12 -40.36 0.88
CA GLY A 6 12.69 -40.05 0.91
C GLY A 6 12.30 -39.14 2.07
N SER A 7 12.85 -39.37 3.26
CA SER A 7 12.57 -38.55 4.44
C SER A 7 13.10 -37.11 4.32
N ILE A 8 14.23 -36.93 3.64
CA ILE A 8 14.81 -35.59 3.42
C ILE A 8 13.95 -34.82 2.41
N LEU A 9 13.53 -35.45 1.32
CA LEU A 9 12.66 -34.84 0.31
C LEU A 9 11.31 -34.42 0.90
N LEU A 10 10.74 -35.24 1.79
CA LEU A 10 9.50 -34.90 2.50
C LEU A 10 9.66 -33.69 3.41
N MET A 11 10.77 -33.59 4.14
CA MET A 11 11.05 -32.43 5.00
C MET A 11 11.27 -31.15 4.18
N VAL A 12 12.02 -31.22 3.08
CA VAL A 12 12.24 -30.06 2.20
C VAL A 12 10.93 -29.62 1.56
N GLY A 13 10.10 -30.56 1.08
CA GLY A 13 8.79 -30.25 0.51
C GLY A 13 7.83 -29.61 1.54
N ALA A 14 7.80 -30.14 2.77
CA ALA A 14 6.98 -29.56 3.84
C ALA A 14 7.42 -28.13 4.19
N LEU A 15 8.73 -27.89 4.26
CA LEU A 15 9.27 -26.55 4.49
C LEU A 15 8.91 -25.61 3.33
N SER A 16 9.06 -26.04 2.08
CA SER A 16 8.69 -25.21 0.92
C SER A 16 7.22 -24.80 0.94
N VAL A 17 6.29 -25.73 1.25
CA VAL A 17 4.87 -25.42 1.37
C VAL A 17 4.60 -24.45 2.53
N LEU A 18 5.24 -24.65 3.69
CA LEU A 18 5.15 -23.70 4.79
C LEU A 18 5.66 -22.31 4.37
N PHE A 19 6.83 -22.20 3.74
CA PHE A 19 7.36 -20.92 3.29
C PHE A 19 6.43 -20.23 2.28
N THR A 20 5.85 -20.97 1.34
CA THR A 20 4.86 -20.41 0.40
C THR A 20 3.58 -19.98 1.10
N LEU A 21 3.12 -20.69 2.14
CA LEU A 21 1.94 -20.28 2.90
C LEU A 21 2.20 -19.05 3.78
N THR A 22 3.39 -18.95 4.38
CA THR A 22 3.71 -17.86 5.32
C THR A 22 4.18 -16.59 4.60
N TYR A 23 4.83 -16.71 3.43
CA TYR A 23 5.42 -15.58 2.70
C TYR A 23 4.89 -15.40 1.27
N GLY A 24 4.03 -16.30 0.79
CA GLY A 24 3.49 -16.24 -0.58
C GLY A 24 2.28 -15.33 -0.76
N SER A 25 1.72 -14.79 0.32
CA SER A 25 0.80 -13.64 0.21
C SER A 25 1.67 -12.40 -0.06
N GLY A 26 1.74 -12.00 -1.33
CA GLY A 26 2.40 -10.76 -1.73
C GLY A 26 1.88 -9.56 -0.94
N VAL A 27 2.68 -8.51 -0.85
CA VAL A 27 2.25 -7.26 -0.22
C VAL A 27 1.13 -6.67 -1.07
N ASP A 28 -0.10 -6.72 -0.58
CA ASP A 28 -1.22 -6.08 -1.26
C ASP A 28 -1.11 -4.56 -1.11
N TYR A 29 -1.20 -3.86 -2.24
CA TYR A 29 -1.17 -2.41 -2.27
C TYR A 29 -2.58 -1.87 -2.52
N CYS A 30 -3.00 -0.95 -1.67
CA CYS A 30 -4.30 -0.29 -1.73
C CYS A 30 -4.10 1.16 -2.16
N LEU A 31 -4.98 1.65 -3.04
CA LEU A 31 -5.05 3.08 -3.32
C LEU A 31 -5.78 3.77 -2.16
N LYS A 32 -5.13 4.76 -1.55
CA LYS A 32 -5.74 5.64 -0.56
C LYS A 32 -5.62 7.08 -1.03
N GLU A 33 -6.64 7.88 -0.71
CA GLU A 33 -6.69 9.28 -1.09
C GLU A 33 -6.94 10.20 0.09
N ILE A 34 -6.36 11.40 0.01
CA ILE A 34 -6.68 12.53 0.88
C ILE A 34 -7.00 13.75 0.03
N VAL A 35 -7.81 14.65 0.57
CA VAL A 35 -8.10 15.95 -0.05
C VAL A 35 -7.47 17.02 0.80
N VAL A 36 -6.63 17.86 0.19
CA VAL A 36 -5.94 18.96 0.84
C VAL A 36 -6.18 20.25 0.06
N ASP A 37 -6.05 21.37 0.75
CA ASP A 37 -6.10 22.68 0.11
C ASP A 37 -4.82 22.92 -0.74
N GLY A 38 -4.93 23.78 -1.75
CA GLY A 38 -3.86 24.11 -2.69
C GLY A 38 -4.08 23.55 -4.10
N SER A 39 -3.12 23.85 -4.99
CA SER A 39 -3.12 23.40 -6.37
C SER A 39 -1.99 22.39 -6.65
N CYS A 40 -2.21 21.48 -7.59
CA CYS A 40 -1.18 20.55 -8.03
C CYS A 40 -0.02 21.24 -8.77
N LYS A 41 -0.22 22.46 -9.29
CA LYS A 41 0.81 23.20 -10.03
C LYS A 41 1.91 23.76 -9.12
N ASP A 42 1.64 23.90 -7.83
CA ASP A 42 2.53 24.60 -6.88
C ASP A 42 3.67 23.69 -6.37
N HIS A 43 3.67 22.42 -6.78
CA HIS A 43 4.54 21.39 -6.21
C HIS A 43 5.77 21.04 -7.04
N TRP A 44 5.93 21.59 -8.24
CA TRP A 44 7.12 21.33 -9.05
C TRP A 44 8.03 22.57 -9.13
N PRO A 45 9.29 22.55 -8.65
CA PRO A 45 10.02 21.52 -7.90
C PRO A 45 10.27 21.85 -6.41
N HIS A 46 9.58 22.84 -5.83
CA HIS A 46 9.89 23.39 -4.48
C HIS A 46 8.71 23.41 -3.49
N GLY A 47 7.58 22.77 -3.79
CA GLY A 47 6.43 22.69 -2.88
C GLY A 47 6.39 21.39 -2.08
N ARG A 48 5.57 21.30 -1.01
CA ARG A 48 5.34 20.07 -0.22
C ARG A 48 4.64 18.96 -1.00
N ASP A 49 5.39 18.03 -1.56
CA ASP A 49 4.86 16.99 -2.45
C ASP A 49 3.64 16.24 -1.85
N CYS A 50 2.74 15.75 -2.72
CA CYS A 50 1.57 14.98 -2.29
C CYS A 50 1.94 13.85 -1.32
N THR A 51 3.14 13.28 -1.46
CA THR A 51 3.70 12.26 -0.56
C THR A 51 3.83 12.78 0.88
N ASP A 52 4.37 13.98 1.10
CA ASP A 52 4.57 14.54 2.44
C ASP A 52 3.24 14.87 3.11
N GLU A 53 2.32 15.50 2.38
CA GLU A 53 0.98 15.78 2.89
C GLU A 53 0.19 14.50 3.18
N PHE A 54 0.35 13.48 2.33
CA PHE A 54 -0.24 12.17 2.54
C PHE A 54 0.32 11.50 3.80
N ILE A 55 1.64 11.49 3.97
CA ILE A 55 2.31 10.95 5.17
C ILE A 55 1.89 11.70 6.43
N ASN A 56 1.78 13.04 6.37
CA ASN A 56 1.32 13.84 7.50
C ASN A 56 -0.16 13.59 7.84
N GLY A 57 -1.01 13.36 6.83
CA GLY A 57 -2.43 13.13 7.01
C GLY A 57 -2.79 11.71 7.44
N VAL A 58 -2.03 10.70 7.02
CA VAL A 58 -2.35 9.29 7.25
C VAL A 58 -1.37 8.60 8.23
N GLY A 59 -0.15 9.09 8.33
CA GLY A 59 0.91 8.58 9.19
C GLY A 59 2.09 7.96 8.41
N SER A 60 3.30 8.16 8.92
CA SER A 60 4.57 7.71 8.31
C SER A 60 4.68 6.19 8.09
N TRP A 61 3.88 5.40 8.79
CA TRP A 61 3.86 3.94 8.70
C TRP A 61 3.25 3.42 7.39
N THR A 62 2.58 4.25 6.59
CA THR A 62 1.84 3.78 5.41
C THR A 62 2.70 3.42 4.21
N MET A 63 4.03 3.70 4.24
CA MET A 63 4.95 3.43 3.12
C MET A 63 4.38 3.91 1.77
N ALA A 64 3.88 5.14 1.74
CA ALA A 64 3.20 5.70 0.58
C ALA A 64 4.14 5.76 -0.62
N LYS A 65 3.67 5.25 -1.76
CA LYS A 65 4.38 5.25 -3.05
C LYS A 65 3.44 5.62 -4.19
N ASP A 66 4.02 5.90 -5.35
CA ASP A 66 3.29 6.15 -6.61
C ASP A 66 2.20 7.23 -6.47
N CYS A 67 2.48 8.27 -5.68
CA CYS A 67 1.53 9.33 -5.37
C CYS A 67 1.21 10.20 -6.59
N GLN A 68 -0.08 10.45 -6.81
CA GLN A 68 -0.61 11.29 -7.88
C GLN A 68 -1.37 12.47 -7.30
N CYS A 69 -1.23 13.62 -7.94
CA CYS A 69 -2.01 14.82 -7.64
C CYS A 69 -3.07 15.03 -8.70
N GLN A 70 -4.33 15.11 -8.28
CA GLN A 70 -5.45 15.48 -9.13
C GLN A 70 -6.01 16.83 -8.68
N GLN A 71 -5.99 17.81 -9.58
CA GLN A 71 -6.57 19.12 -9.32
C GLN A 71 -8.11 19.00 -9.18
N LEU A 72 -8.66 19.53 -8.10
CA LEU A 72 -10.11 19.68 -7.91
C LEU A 72 -10.52 21.15 -8.10
N SER A 73 -11.83 21.40 -8.16
CA SER A 73 -12.41 22.74 -8.15
C SER A 73 -12.18 23.45 -6.81
N SER A 74 -12.05 24.77 -6.83
CA SER A 74 -11.90 25.63 -5.63
C SER A 74 -10.66 25.38 -4.79
N ASN A 75 -9.46 25.61 -5.35
CA ASN A 75 -8.18 25.60 -4.60
C ASN A 75 -7.99 24.37 -3.71
N LYS A 76 -8.43 23.21 -4.22
CA LYS A 76 -8.31 21.91 -3.57
C LYS A 76 -7.66 20.95 -4.54
N ARG A 77 -6.94 19.99 -3.97
CA ARG A 77 -6.33 18.91 -4.71
C ARG A 77 -6.55 17.59 -3.99
N ARG A 78 -6.61 16.53 -4.76
CA ARG A 78 -6.68 15.16 -4.28
C ARG A 78 -5.32 14.53 -4.46
N CYS A 79 -4.74 14.04 -3.37
CA CYS A 79 -3.53 13.24 -3.40
C CYS A 79 -3.93 11.78 -3.27
N GLN A 80 -3.59 10.97 -4.27
CA GLN A 80 -3.85 9.53 -4.29
C GLN A 80 -2.51 8.80 -4.22
N CYS A 81 -2.29 7.98 -3.21
CA CYS A 81 -1.05 7.22 -3.04
C CYS A 81 -1.36 5.73 -2.87
N CYS A 82 -0.47 4.89 -3.37
CA CYS A 82 -0.48 3.47 -3.10
C CYS A 82 0.20 3.22 -1.75
N ILE A 83 -0.50 2.52 -0.86
CA ILE A 83 0.01 2.15 0.47
C ILE A 83 -0.12 0.65 0.65
N ASN A 84 0.57 0.09 1.63
CA ASN A 84 0.28 -1.28 2.06
C ASN A 84 -1.17 -1.33 2.56
N CYS A 85 -1.95 -2.28 2.06
CA CYS A 85 -3.31 -2.49 2.55
C CYS A 85 -3.24 -2.78 4.06
N PRO A 86 -4.04 -2.09 4.90
CA PRO A 86 -4.11 -2.47 6.30
C PRO A 86 -4.70 -3.88 6.40
N ASP A 87 -4.08 -4.74 7.21
CA ASP A 87 -4.72 -5.99 7.62
C ASP A 87 -6.11 -5.67 8.18
N LYS A 88 -7.11 -6.51 7.85
CA LYS A 88 -8.54 -6.29 8.16
C LYS A 88 -8.85 -6.00 9.65
N ALA A 89 -7.87 -6.13 10.55
CA ALA A 89 -7.96 -5.81 11.97
C ALA A 89 -7.89 -4.30 12.30
N ASN A 90 -7.43 -3.42 11.39
CA ASN A 90 -7.24 -1.98 11.67
C ASN A 90 -8.30 -1.04 11.06
N VAL A 91 -9.44 -1.56 10.61
CA VAL A 91 -10.51 -0.76 9.98
C VAL A 91 -11.47 -0.13 11.01
N LEU A 92 -10.97 0.27 12.19
CA LEU A 92 -11.80 0.91 13.23
C LEU A 92 -11.32 2.30 13.66
N SER A 93 -10.52 2.96 12.83
CA SER A 93 -10.10 4.34 13.09
C SER A 93 -9.89 5.08 11.77
N ASP A 94 -10.97 5.30 11.03
CA ASP A 94 -11.29 6.65 10.53
C ASP A 94 -12.57 6.63 9.69
N ALA A 95 -13.55 7.41 10.14
CA ALA A 95 -14.78 7.73 9.44
C ALA A 95 -14.53 8.65 8.24
N PHE A 96 -13.80 8.16 7.24
CA PHE A 96 -13.65 8.81 5.95
C PHE A 96 -14.16 7.84 4.89
N HIS A 97 -15.00 8.29 3.97
CA HIS A 97 -15.54 7.46 2.89
C HIS A 97 -14.39 6.91 2.01
N VAL A 98 -13.86 5.75 2.38
CA VAL A 98 -12.72 5.13 1.68
C VAL A 98 -13.25 4.40 0.46
N ASN A 99 -13.00 4.96 -0.73
CA ASN A 99 -13.22 4.26 -1.98
C ASN A 99 -11.94 3.49 -2.34
N VAL A 100 -11.78 2.29 -1.78
CA VAL A 100 -10.63 1.41 -2.09
C VAL A 100 -10.80 0.88 -3.51
N THR A 101 -10.06 1.42 -4.46
CA THR A 101 -9.96 0.86 -5.81
C THR A 101 -8.63 0.11 -5.92
N HIS A 102 -8.71 -1.21 -6.13
CA HIS A 102 -7.57 -2.12 -6.15
C HIS A 102 -6.77 -2.04 -7.46
N ASP A 103 -7.40 -1.56 -8.54
CA ASP A 103 -6.88 -1.74 -9.91
C ASP A 103 -5.67 -0.87 -10.29
N ARG A 104 -5.34 0.18 -9.53
CA ARG A 104 -4.24 1.11 -9.90
C ARG A 104 -2.90 0.82 -9.21
N CYS A 105 -2.89 0.04 -8.13
CA CYS A 105 -1.70 -0.19 -7.30
C CYS A 105 -1.06 -1.58 -7.46
N SER A 106 -1.70 -2.50 -8.19
CA SER A 106 -1.07 -3.75 -8.66
C SER A 106 -0.35 -3.49 -9.97
N LYS A 107 0.96 -3.76 -10.01
CA LYS A 107 1.73 -3.87 -11.24
C LYS A 107 2.34 -5.26 -11.33
#